data_AF-A0A7V5FUX8-F1
#
_entry.id   AF-A0A7V5FUX8-F1
#
_cell.length_a   1.000
_cell.length_b   1.000
_cell.length_c   1.000
_cell.angle_alpha   90.00
_cell.angle_beta   90.00
_cell.angle_gamma   90.00
#
_symmetry.space_group_name_H-M   'P 1'
#
loop_
_entity.id
_entity.type
_entity.pdbx_description
1 polymer ?
#
loop_
_entity_poly.entity_id
_entity_poly.type
_entity_poly.pdbx_seq_one_letter_code
_entity_poly.pdbx_strand_id
1 'polypeptide(L)'
;MNALQQEAMLRKPILMPRGMVEKVNKIAGRKKVSFAKVVREAVDAFDEGMSGHDAALLDALAEAMLESTRELVGKIENIAKRLDETHAMLEKH
;
A
#
# COMPACT_ATOMS: atom_id res chain seq x y z
N MET A 1 -10.65 11.54 44.38
CA MET A 1 -10.37 10.10 44.26
C MET A 1 -10.99 9.65 42.93
N ASN A 2 -10.32 9.15 41.90
CA ASN A 2 -8.93 8.89 41.59
C ASN A 2 -8.83 8.75 40.06
N ALA A 3 -7.71 9.18 39.49
CA ALA A 3 -7.14 8.76 38.21
C ALA A 3 -8.09 8.72 37.00
N LEU A 4 -8.06 9.80 36.21
CA LEU A 4 -7.98 9.64 34.75
C LEU A 4 -6.81 8.67 34.52
N GLN A 5 -7.14 7.39 34.32
CA GLN A 5 -6.18 6.39 33.88
C GLN A 5 -5.63 6.91 32.55
N GLN A 6 -4.50 7.61 32.63
CA GLN A 6 -3.62 7.81 31.50
C GLN A 6 -3.21 6.40 31.11
N GLU A 7 -3.96 5.78 30.20
CA GLU A 7 -3.56 4.54 29.57
C GLU A 7 -2.10 4.72 29.17
N ALA A 8 -1.25 3.84 29.68
CA ALA A 8 0.17 3.90 29.42
C ALA A 8 0.35 3.79 27.90
N MET A 9 0.65 4.93 27.25
CA MET A 9 0.73 5.00 25.79
C MET A 9 1.76 3.98 25.30
N LEU A 10 1.32 3.03 24.48
CA LEU A 10 2.18 2.02 23.90
C LEU A 10 3.21 2.73 23.00
N ARG A 11 4.49 2.67 23.37
CA ARG A 11 5.57 3.31 22.61
C ARG A 11 5.96 2.41 21.44
N LYS A 12 5.45 2.72 20.24
CA LYS A 12 5.90 2.10 18.99
C LYS A 12 6.94 3.00 18.32
N PRO A 13 8.20 2.55 18.15
CA PRO A 13 9.19 3.33 17.41
C PRO A 13 8.77 3.39 15.93
N ILE A 14 8.76 4.59 15.35
CA ILE A 14 8.50 4.82 13.94
C ILE A 14 9.80 5.25 13.25
N LEU A 15 10.13 4.60 12.14
CA LEU A 15 11.27 5.00 11.33
C LEU A 15 10.85 6.17 10.42
N MET A 16 11.51 7.31 10.57
CA MET A 16 11.22 8.50 9.77
C MET A 16 12.48 8.96 9.01
N PRO A 17 12.39 9.23 7.69
CA PRO A 17 13.49 9.82 6.93
C PRO A 17 13.89 11.19 7.49
N ARG A 18 15.19 11.52 7.45
CA ARG A 18 15.71 12.80 7.99
C ARG A 18 14.97 14.04 7.46
N GLY A 19 14.72 14.09 6.14
CA GLY A 19 13.98 15.21 5.53
C GLY A 19 12.52 15.32 5.99
N MET A 20 11.91 14.23 6.44
CA MET A 20 10.56 14.27 7.04
C MET A 20 10.60 14.81 8.47
N VAL A 21 11.62 14.44 9.26
CA VAL A 21 11.82 14.98 10.61
C VAL A 21 11.95 16.52 10.58
N GLU A 22 12.74 17.04 9.64
CA GLU A 22 12.90 18.50 9.45
C GLU A 22 11.58 19.20 9.08
N LYS A 23 10.79 18.59 8.18
CA LYS A 23 9.48 19.12 7.78
C LYS A 23 8.52 19.18 8.97
N VAL A 24 8.42 18.11 9.76
CA VAL A 24 7.54 18.07 10.93
C VAL A 24 7.99 19.08 11.98
N ASN A 25 9.31 19.21 12.23
CA ASN A 25 9.84 20.25 13.11
C ASN A 25 9.47 21.66 12.63
N LYS A 26 9.55 21.93 11.32
CA LYS A 26 9.16 23.23 10.75
C LYS A 26 7.66 23.50 10.92
N ILE A 27 6.81 22.49 10.80
CA ILE A 27 5.35 22.61 11.01
C ILE A 27 5.06 22.86 12.49
N ALA A 28 5.69 22.08 13.38
CA ALA A 28 5.57 22.22 14.83
C ALA A 28 5.97 23.63 15.30
N GLY A 29 7.08 24.16 14.78
CA GLY A 29 7.54 25.52 15.06
C GLY A 29 6.55 26.60 14.60
N ARG A 30 5.99 26.47 13.38
CA ARG A 30 4.98 27.42 12.87
C ARG A 30 3.69 27.39 13.68
N LYS A 31 3.21 26.20 14.04
CA LYS A 31 1.98 25.99 14.80
C LYS A 31 2.15 26.15 16.32
N LYS A 32 3.39 26.33 16.82
CA LYS A 32 3.74 26.38 18.25
C LYS A 32 3.23 25.17 19.03
N VAL A 33 3.33 23.99 18.44
CA VAL A 33 2.94 22.71 19.07
C VAL A 33 4.14 21.77 19.13
N SER A 34 4.03 20.68 19.91
CA SER A 34 5.09 19.66 19.96
C SER A 34 5.14 18.84 18.67
N PHE A 35 6.32 18.33 18.35
CA PHE A 35 6.52 17.37 17.25
C PHE A 35 5.53 16.20 17.33
N ALA A 36 5.39 15.61 18.52
CA ALA A 36 4.50 14.48 18.77
C ALA A 36 3.03 14.81 18.52
N LYS A 37 2.59 16.06 18.77
CA LYS A 37 1.22 16.49 18.47
C LYS A 37 0.97 16.53 16.97
N VAL A 38 1.91 17.06 16.19
CA VAL A 38 1.81 17.07 14.72
C VAL A 38 1.77 15.64 14.16
N VAL A 39 2.61 14.75 14.67
CA VAL A 39 2.62 13.35 14.24
C VAL A 39 1.30 12.66 14.60
N ARG A 40 0.79 12.89 15.80
CA ARG A 40 -0.47 12.30 16.25
C ARG A 40 -1.66 12.77 15.40
N GLU A 41 -1.80 14.08 15.18
CA GLU A 41 -2.83 14.64 14.30
C GLU A 41 -2.76 14.05 12.89
N ALA A 42 -1.56 13.83 12.36
CA ALA A 42 -1.38 13.25 11.04
C ALA A 42 -1.73 11.76 10.99
N VAL A 43 -1.42 11.00 12.05
CA VAL A 43 -1.79 9.57 12.17
C VAL A 43 -3.29 9.44 12.37
N ASP A 44 -3.89 10.23 13.26
CA ASP A 44 -5.33 10.23 13.52
C ASP A 44 -6.10 10.58 12.25
N ALA A 45 -5.65 11.60 11.48
CA ALA A 45 -6.26 11.94 10.19
C ALA A 45 -6.08 10.85 9.12
N PHE A 46 -5.06 10.01 9.24
CA PHE A 46 -4.86 8.86 8.34
C PHE A 46 -5.74 7.68 8.75
N ASP A 47 -5.87 7.41 10.05
CA ASP A 47 -6.76 6.36 10.60
C ASP A 47 -8.24 6.70 10.35
N GLU A 48 -8.62 7.98 10.44
CA GLU A 48 -9.97 8.45 10.06
C GLU A 48 -10.21 8.40 8.54
N GLY A 49 -9.14 8.30 7.75
CA GLY A 49 -9.14 8.47 6.29
C GLY A 49 -9.04 7.19 5.46
N MET A 50 -8.56 6.05 6.01
CA MET A 50 -8.77 4.74 5.38
C MET A 50 -10.23 4.31 5.59
N SER A 51 -11.14 5.02 4.93
CA SER A 51 -12.49 4.53 4.74
C SER A 51 -12.38 3.15 4.08
N GLY A 52 -13.19 2.17 4.49
CA GLY A 52 -13.17 0.83 3.89
C GLY A 52 -13.30 0.81 2.35
N HIS A 53 -13.64 1.95 1.73
CA HIS A 53 -13.60 2.18 0.30
C HIS A 53 -12.19 2.11 -0.31
N ASP A 54 -11.17 2.69 0.34
CA ASP A 54 -9.80 2.68 -0.19
C ASP A 54 -9.19 1.28 -0.12
N ALA A 55 -9.49 0.53 0.94
CA ALA A 55 -9.11 -0.88 1.06
C ALA A 55 -9.82 -1.73 -0.03
N ALA A 56 -11.13 -1.55 -0.21
CA ALA A 56 -11.89 -2.24 -1.25
C ALA A 56 -11.41 -1.89 -2.67
N LEU A 57 -10.99 -0.65 -2.90
CA LEU A 57 -10.44 -0.21 -4.18
C LEU A 57 -9.08 -0.88 -4.46
N LEU A 58 -8.21 -0.97 -3.45
CA LEU A 58 -6.92 -1.64 -3.57
C LEU A 58 -7.10 -3.15 -3.82
N ASP A 59 -8.05 -3.79 -3.15
CA ASP A 59 -8.38 -5.20 -3.38
C ASP A 59 -8.93 -5.43 -4.80
N ALA A 60 -9.86 -4.58 -5.25
CA ALA A 60 -10.39 -4.65 -6.61
C ALA A 60 -9.30 -4.45 -7.68
N LEU A 61 -8.35 -3.54 -7.43
CA LEU A 61 -7.20 -3.33 -8.32
C LEU A 61 -6.31 -4.58 -8.39
N ALA A 62 -6.01 -5.18 -7.23
CA ALA A 62 -5.21 -6.40 -7.15
C ALA A 62 -5.89 -7.56 -7.91
N GLU A 63 -7.21 -7.72 -7.75
CA GLU A 63 -7.97 -8.75 -8.44
C GLU A 63 -8.00 -8.54 -9.95
N ALA A 64 -8.19 -7.30 -10.42
CA ALA A 64 -8.12 -6.98 -11.84
C ALA A 64 -6.73 -7.27 -12.46
N MET A 65 -5.64 -7.01 -11.71
CA MET A 65 -4.28 -7.34 -12.16
C MET A 65 -4.06 -8.85 -12.24
N LEU A 66 -4.55 -9.61 -11.26
CA LEU A 66 -4.46 -11.07 -11.28
C LEU A 66 -5.23 -11.66 -12.46
N GLU A 67 -6.43 -11.16 -12.74
CA GLU A 67 -7.25 -11.66 -13.85
C GLU A 67 -6.61 -11.35 -15.21
N SER A 68 -6.12 -10.12 -15.39
CA SER A 68 -5.38 -9.74 -16.61
C SER A 68 -4.14 -10.60 -16.83
N THR A 69 -3.43 -10.95 -15.75
CA THR A 69 -2.25 -11.83 -15.82
C THR A 69 -2.64 -13.25 -16.24
N ARG A 70 -3.75 -13.79 -15.71
CA ARG A 70 -4.26 -15.11 -16.11
C ARG A 70 -4.66 -15.15 -17.58
N GLU A 71 -5.36 -14.12 -18.06
CA GLU A 71 -5.72 -14.02 -19.48
C GLU A 71 -4.49 -13.98 -20.40
N LEU A 72 -3.47 -13.21 -20.00
CA LEU A 72 -2.22 -13.13 -20.75
C LEU A 72 -1.50 -14.48 -20.81
N VAL A 73 -1.40 -15.18 -19.68
CA VAL A 73 -0.80 -16.52 -19.62
C VAL A 73 -1.56 -17.47 -20.56
N GLY A 74 -2.89 -17.51 -20.51
CA GLY A 74 -3.68 -18.37 -21.39
C GLY A 74 -3.50 -18.05 -22.87
N LYS A 75 -3.34 -16.77 -23.24
CA LYS A 75 -3.01 -16.38 -24.62
C LYS A 75 -1.62 -16.87 -25.04
N ILE A 76 -0.62 -16.77 -24.17
CA ILE A 76 0.73 -17.27 -24.43
C ILE A 76 0.72 -18.79 -24.63
N GLU A 77 0.03 -19.54 -23.78
CA GLU A 77 -0.09 -21.00 -23.90
C GLU A 77 -0.74 -21.42 -25.23
N ASN A 78 -1.80 -20.72 -25.64
CA ASN A 78 -2.46 -20.99 -26.92
C ASN A 78 -1.53 -20.69 -28.11
N ILE A 79 -0.78 -19.59 -28.05
CA ILE A 79 0.23 -19.26 -29.07
C ILE A 79 1.31 -20.34 -29.12
N ALA A 80 1.83 -20.77 -27.96
CA ALA A 80 2.84 -21.82 -27.87
C ALA A 80 2.34 -23.13 -28.51
N LYS A 81 1.11 -23.54 -28.19
CA LYS A 81 0.50 -24.75 -28.78
C LYS A 81 0.40 -24.65 -30.30
N ARG A 82 -0.05 -23.51 -30.83
CA ARG A 82 -0.12 -23.28 -32.28
C ARG A 82 1.27 -23.32 -32.93
N LEU A 83 2.29 -22.78 -32.24
CA LEU A 83 3.67 -22.83 -32.71
C LEU A 83 4.16 -24.28 -32.80
N ASP A 84 3.94 -25.07 -31.77
CA ASP A 84 4.29 -26.50 -31.73
C ASP A 84 3.58 -27.30 -32.83
N GLU A 85 2.29 -27.05 -33.04
CA GLU A 85 1.51 -27.67 -34.12
C GLU A 85 2.08 -27.31 -35.51
N THR A 86 2.41 -26.03 -35.75
CA THR A 86 3.03 -25.62 -37.02
C THR A 86 4.43 -26.22 -37.20
N HIS A 87 5.20 -26.32 -36.13
CA HIS A 87 6.54 -26.91 -36.17
C HIS A 87 6.47 -28.41 -36.50
N ALA A 88 5.56 -29.15 -35.86
CA ALA A 88 5.32 -30.56 -36.14
C ALA A 88 4.78 -30.83 -37.56
N MET A 89 4.09 -29.87 -38.18
CA MET A 89 3.71 -29.95 -39.59
C MET A 89 4.90 -29.76 -40.53
N LEU A 90 5.84 -28.88 -40.18
CA LEU A 90 7.04 -28.60 -40.97
C LEU A 90 8.07 -29.74 -40.90
N GLU A 91 8.19 -30.44 -39.78
CA GLU A 91 9.11 -31.60 -39.66
C GLU A 91 8.63 -32.87 -40.39
N LYS A 92 7.35 -32.91 -40.79
CA LYS A 92 6.76 -34.06 -41.52
C LYS A 92 6.87 -33.93 -43.05
N HIS A 93 7.41 -32.82 -43.55
CA HIS A 93 7.65 -32.54 -44.97
C HIS A 93 9.14 -32.59 -45.28
#